data_AF-A0A3C1XYY4-F1
#
_entry.id   AF-A0A3C1XYY4-F1
#
_cell.length_a   1.000
_cell.length_b   1.000
_cell.length_c   1.000
_cell.angle_alpha   90.00
_cell.angle_beta   90.00
_cell.angle_gamma   90.00
#
_symmetry.space_group_name_H-M   'P 1'
#
loop_
_entity.id
_entity.type
_entity.pdbx_description
1 polymer ?
#
loop_
_entity_poly.entity_id
_entity_poly.type
_entity_poly.pdbx_seq_one_letter_code
_entity_poly.pdbx_strand_id
1 'polypeptide(L)'
;GLSLLMDVVRQGGAATIQPSSATARIAPGQLQMARIDDAHLFRSNLLASLSDEELSPAALAARLVLADVSRTLAREGKWAVVTLHES
;
A
#
# COMPACT_ATOMS: atom_id res chain seq x y z
N GLY A 1 12.57 -11.54 1.69
CA GLY A 1 11.46 -12.23 2.38
C GLY A 1 10.25 -12.32 1.48
N LEU A 2 9.51 -11.21 1.32
CA LEU A 2 8.27 -11.18 0.54
C LEU A 2 8.44 -11.61 -0.92
N SER A 3 9.49 -11.18 -1.63
CA SER A 3 9.72 -11.58 -3.03
C SER A 3 9.79 -13.10 -3.20
N LEU A 4 10.64 -13.76 -2.41
CA LEU A 4 10.78 -15.22 -2.41
C LEU A 4 9.45 -15.93 -2.10
N LEU A 5 8.71 -15.44 -1.10
CA LEU A 5 7.38 -15.98 -0.78
C LEU A 5 6.44 -15.88 -1.98
N MET A 6 6.40 -14.71 -2.65
CA MET A 6 5.51 -14.51 -3.79
C MET A 6 5.93 -15.34 -5.01
N ASP A 7 7.21 -15.67 -5.17
CA ASP A 7 7.67 -16.56 -6.23
C ASP A 7 7.20 -18.01 -5.99
N VAL A 8 7.23 -18.49 -4.75
CA VAL A 8 6.68 -19.82 -4.39
C VAL A 8 5.17 -19.89 -4.64
N VAL A 9 4.44 -18.82 -4.29
CA VAL A 9 2.99 -18.74 -4.49
C VAL A 9 2.64 -18.75 -5.99
N ARG A 10 3.39 -18.02 -6.82
CA ARG A 10 3.23 -18.03 -8.28
C ARG A 10 3.49 -19.39 -8.93
N GLN A 11 4.41 -20.17 -8.36
CA GLN A 11 4.68 -21.54 -8.81
C GLN A 11 3.63 -22.55 -8.32
N GLY A 12 2.63 -22.12 -7.54
CA GLY A 12 1.56 -22.97 -7.03
C GLY A 12 1.95 -23.83 -5.83
N GLY A 13 3.13 -23.60 -5.22
CA GLY A 13 3.62 -24.37 -4.08
C GLY A 13 2.99 -23.98 -2.74
N ALA A 14 2.33 -22.82 -2.67
CA ALA A 14 1.71 -22.32 -1.45
C ALA A 14 0.59 -21.30 -1.74
N ALA A 15 -0.27 -21.08 -0.75
CA ALA A 15 -1.17 -19.93 -0.66
C ALA A 15 -0.72 -19.00 0.47
N THR A 16 -1.09 -17.72 0.39
CA THR A 16 -0.70 -16.73 1.40
C THR A 16 -1.74 -15.62 1.54
N ILE A 17 -1.83 -15.03 2.73
CA ILE A 17 -2.59 -13.81 2.99
C ILE A 17 -1.62 -12.63 2.84
N GLN A 18 -1.94 -11.71 1.95
CA GLN A 18 -1.09 -10.56 1.63
C GLN A 18 -1.88 -9.27 1.63
N PRO A 19 -1.28 -8.14 2.05
CA PRO A 19 -1.87 -6.84 1.80
C PRO A 19 -1.89 -6.56 0.30
N SER A 20 -2.84 -5.73 -0.16
CA SER A 20 -2.97 -5.35 -1.57
C SER A 20 -1.69 -4.72 -2.15
N SER A 21 -0.82 -4.14 -1.32
CA SER A 21 0.46 -3.59 -1.77
C SER A 21 1.45 -4.67 -2.26
N ALA A 22 1.36 -5.91 -1.77
CA ALA A 22 2.19 -7.01 -2.23
C ALA A 22 1.84 -7.44 -3.67
N THR A 23 0.62 -7.15 -4.11
CA THR A 23 0.13 -7.51 -5.44
C THR A 23 0.26 -6.39 -6.47
N ALA A 24 0.68 -5.19 -6.06
CA ALA A 24 0.77 -4.00 -6.91
C ALA A 24 1.67 -4.17 -8.16
N ARG A 25 2.64 -5.11 -8.12
CA ARG A 25 3.56 -5.40 -9.23
C ARG A 25 3.30 -6.73 -9.92
N ILE A 26 2.18 -7.37 -9.63
CA ILE A 26 1.84 -8.68 -10.18
C ILE A 26 0.92 -8.47 -11.38
N ALA A 27 1.29 -9.03 -12.54
CA ALA A 27 0.50 -8.87 -13.74
C ALA A 27 -0.82 -9.66 -13.63
N PRO A 28 -1.92 -9.18 -14.25
CA PRO A 28 -3.17 -9.93 -14.31
C PRO A 28 -2.96 -11.36 -14.79
N GLY A 29 -3.65 -12.32 -14.16
CA GLY A 29 -3.56 -13.75 -14.50
C GLY A 29 -2.36 -14.50 -13.91
N GLN A 30 -1.41 -13.82 -13.25
CA GLN A 30 -0.29 -14.50 -12.59
C GLN A 30 -0.65 -15.14 -11.24
N LEU A 31 -1.75 -14.73 -10.63
CA LEU A 31 -2.24 -15.26 -9.36
C LEU A 31 -3.76 -15.33 -9.36
N GLN A 32 -4.29 -16.34 -8.67
CA GLN A 32 -5.68 -16.35 -8.23
C GLN A 32 -5.76 -15.62 -6.88
N MET A 33 -6.68 -14.66 -6.77
CA MET A 33 -6.82 -13.83 -5.58
C MET A 33 -8.29 -13.80 -5.16
N ALA A 34 -8.54 -14.00 -3.87
CA ALA A 34 -9.84 -13.79 -3.25
C ALA A 34 -9.72 -12.72 -2.18
N ARG A 35 -10.69 -11.81 -2.13
CA ARG A 35 -10.77 -10.82 -1.05
C ARG A 35 -11.30 -11.52 0.21
N ILE A 36 -10.64 -11.27 1.34
CA ILE A 36 -11.17 -11.61 2.65
C ILE A 36 -12.03 -10.43 3.10
N ASP A 37 -13.34 -10.65 3.23
CA ASP A 37 -14.29 -9.63 3.65
C ASP A 37 -14.53 -9.71 5.15
N ASP A 38 -13.65 -9.05 5.92
CA ASP A 38 -13.69 -9.01 7.38
C ASP A 38 -13.44 -7.58 7.86
N ALA A 39 -14.36 -7.05 8.66
CA ALA A 39 -14.32 -5.66 9.15
C ALA A 39 -13.12 -5.36 10.07
N HIS A 40 -12.51 -6.38 10.66
CA HIS A 40 -11.36 -6.26 11.54
C HIS A 40 -10.03 -6.49 10.80
N LEU A 41 -10.05 -6.92 9.54
CA LEU A 41 -8.85 -7.18 8.75
C LEU A 41 -8.42 -5.93 7.99
N PHE A 42 -7.86 -4.97 8.72
CA PHE A 42 -7.28 -3.76 8.15
C PHE A 42 -5.88 -3.48 8.71
N ARG A 43 -5.12 -2.67 7.96
CA ARG A 43 -3.82 -2.18 8.38
C ARG A 43 -3.73 -0.68 8.16
N SER A 44 -3.40 0.05 9.22
CA SER A 44 -3.09 1.48 9.11
C SER A 44 -1.75 1.68 8.41
N ASN A 45 -1.74 2.55 7.40
CA ASN A 45 -0.51 3.07 6.80
C ASN A 45 -0.42 4.56 7.16
N LEU A 46 0.77 4.99 7.55
CA LEU A 46 1.02 6.35 8.02
C LEU A 46 2.05 7.02 7.12
N LEU A 47 1.79 8.27 6.73
CA LEU A 47 2.81 9.16 6.20
C LEU A 47 3.33 9.98 7.37
N ALA A 48 4.59 9.78 7.74
CA ALA A 48 5.23 10.45 8.88
C ALA A 48 6.46 11.23 8.42
N SER A 49 6.72 12.36 9.08
CA SER A 49 7.90 13.19 8.87
C SER A 49 8.37 13.78 10.20
N LEU A 50 9.56 14.37 10.19
CA LEU A 50 9.99 15.30 11.24
C LEU A 50 9.12 16.57 11.25
N SER A 51 9.31 17.42 12.25
CA SER A 51 8.62 18.72 12.33
C SER A 51 9.09 19.66 11.22
N ASP A 52 8.35 20.75 11.01
CA ASP A 52 8.62 21.70 9.92
C ASP A 52 9.98 22.38 10.06
N GLU A 53 10.43 22.61 11.30
CA GLU A 53 11.70 23.25 11.63
C GLU A 53 12.91 22.34 11.34
N GLU A 54 12.72 21.03 11.36
CA GLU A 54 13.77 20.03 11.12
C GLU A 54 13.90 19.63 9.64
N LEU A 55 12.90 19.97 8.82
CA LEU A 55 12.88 19.61 7.41
C LEU A 55 13.53 20.69 6.54
N SER A 56 14.36 20.24 5.60
CA SER A 56 14.83 21.13 4.52
C SER A 56 13.67 21.54 3.60
N PRO A 57 13.81 22.63 2.83
CA PRO A 57 12.78 23.04 1.86
C PRO A 57 12.40 21.93 0.87
N ALA A 58 13.38 21.13 0.42
CA ALA A 58 13.12 20.00 -0.47
C ALA A 58 12.33 18.87 0.22
N ALA A 59 12.61 18.63 1.50
CA ALA A 59 11.89 17.61 2.27
C ALA A 59 10.45 18.03 2.58
N LEU A 60 10.22 19.32 2.87
CA LEU A 60 8.87 19.90 2.98
C LEU A 60 8.06 19.72 1.69
N ALA A 61 8.68 20.05 0.55
CA ALA A 61 8.05 19.84 -0.77
C ALA A 61 7.73 18.36 -1.02
N ALA A 62 8.67 17.45 -0.73
CA ALA A 62 8.45 16.01 -0.87
C ALA A 62 7.30 15.52 0.03
N ARG A 63 7.20 15.99 1.28
CA ARG A 63 6.10 15.65 2.19
C ARG A 63 4.76 16.06 1.62
N LEU A 64 4.65 17.29 1.10
CA LEU A 64 3.42 17.79 0.48
C LEU A 64 3.02 16.96 -0.75
N VAL A 65 3.98 16.67 -1.64
CA VAL A 65 3.73 15.86 -2.84
C VAL A 65 3.33 14.43 -2.47
N LEU A 66 4.01 13.80 -1.51
CA LEU A 66 3.66 12.45 -1.06
C LEU A 66 2.26 12.41 -0.45
N ALA A 67 1.89 13.42 0.35
CA ALA A 67 0.57 13.50 0.94
C ALA A 67 -0.51 13.65 -0.15
N ASP A 68 -0.32 14.57 -1.09
CA ASP A 68 -1.27 14.84 -2.16
C ASP A 68 -1.45 13.62 -3.10
N VAL A 69 -0.35 13.03 -3.56
CA VAL A 69 -0.37 11.84 -4.41
C VAL A 69 -1.05 10.66 -3.69
N SER A 70 -0.73 10.43 -2.41
CA SER A 70 -1.34 9.34 -1.64
C SER A 70 -2.86 9.53 -1.52
N ARG A 71 -3.33 10.77 -1.22
CA ARG A 71 -4.76 11.07 -1.15
C ARG A 71 -5.44 10.90 -2.51
N THR A 72 -4.81 11.35 -3.58
CA THR A 72 -5.34 11.24 -4.94
C THR A 72 -5.48 9.77 -5.36
N LEU A 73 -4.44 8.96 -5.19
CA LEU A 73 -4.48 7.54 -5.54
C LEU A 73 -5.50 6.75 -4.71
N ALA A 74 -5.68 7.10 -3.43
CA ALA A 74 -6.71 6.56 -2.57
C ALA A 74 -8.13 6.91 -3.08
N ARG A 75 -8.39 8.20 -3.34
CA ARG A 75 -9.71 8.69 -3.79
C ARG A 75 -10.09 8.17 -5.17
N GLU A 76 -9.11 8.01 -6.07
CA GLU A 76 -9.32 7.43 -7.41
C GLU A 76 -9.45 5.89 -7.39
N GLY A 77 -9.37 5.24 -6.22
CA GLY A 77 -9.45 3.78 -6.10
C GLY A 77 -8.26 3.03 -6.68
N LYS A 78 -7.19 3.73 -7.06
CA LYS A 78 -5.94 3.13 -7.56
C LYS A 78 -5.17 2.44 -6.43
N TRP A 79 -5.31 2.93 -5.21
CA TRP A 79 -4.87 2.25 -4.00
C TRP A 79 -6.07 1.66 -3.28
N ALA A 80 -6.02 0.37 -2.98
CA ALA A 80 -7.04 -0.32 -2.21
C ALA A 80 -6.96 0.14 -0.74
N VAL A 81 -7.68 1.21 -0.43
CA VAL A 81 -7.88 1.73 0.92
C VAL A 81 -9.37 1.68 1.28
N VAL A 82 -9.65 1.37 2.54
CA VAL A 82 -11.05 1.33 3.04
C VAL A 82 -11.43 2.67 3.68
N THR A 83 -10.47 3.32 4.32
CA THR A 83 -10.65 4.61 4.99
C THR A 83 -9.40 5.45 4.81
N LEU A 84 -9.58 6.73 4.48
CA LEU A 84 -8.53 7.75 4.47
C LEU A 84 -8.82 8.71 5.63
N HIS A 85 -7.86 8.86 6.55
CA HIS A 85 -8.00 9.84 7.63
C HIS A 85 -7.71 11.24 7.09
N GLU A 86 -8.66 12.16 7.30
CA GLU A 86 -8.46 13.58 7.04
C GLU A 86 -8.14 14.28 8.36
N SER A 87 -6.88 14.66 8.52
CA SER A 87 -6.39 15.58 9.57
C SER A 87 -6.38 17.01 9.05
#